data_AF-A0A2K3QQP5-F1
#
_entry.id   AF-A0A2K3QQP5-F1
#
_cell.length_a   1.000
_cell.length_b   1.000
_cell.length_c   1.000
_cell.angle_alpha   90.00
_cell.angle_beta   90.00
_cell.angle_gamma   90.00
#
_symmetry.space_group_name_H-M   'P 1'
#
loop_
_entity.id
_entity.type
_entity.pdbx_description
1 polymer ?
#
loop_
_entity_poly.entity_id
_entity_poly.type
_entity_poly.pdbx_seq_one_letter_code
_entity_poly.pdbx_strand_id
1 'polypeptide(L)'
;MASTAFAARRRRTRSSREFRLVLACCLLLLLLLSWCNTSFGSRASIHHPDFSSSDFSSAVETRADKAQGQEVIAPGPSHTMVTAEQGTSMPLRLISFNIRYATRRPVRGEQPWNVRCPKLGAQLRFVTTGHRSPFVCLQEALYSQVNDVQAQLGPSWAHIGRGRGDGETDGEFSPVFYRADVWKCVRSETRWLSPTPEKPSRGWDADLNRIVTMGEFSHRATDARVVVMSTHLDHKGVVARNNSAKLLLAFAEEWSSGKGTEASAVLIGGDFNSTPDEEAYRTITAPGSGMSDIADLVPESSKYGNHLTYTGFGDPDESPGRIDFLFIREPRTAKIETFGVLANSFDDQLRLSDHRAVVADLDIKV
;
A
#
# COMPACT_ATOMS: atom_id res chain seq x y z
N MET A 1 -45.66 -18.42 51.92
CA MET A 1 -44.54 -17.73 52.61
C MET A 1 -43.29 -17.64 51.71
N ALA A 2 -43.35 -16.95 50.56
CA ALA A 2 -42.21 -16.83 49.62
C ALA A 2 -41.89 -15.39 49.16
N SER A 3 -42.71 -14.40 49.53
CA SER A 3 -42.55 -12.99 49.11
C SER A 3 -41.54 -12.20 49.96
N THR A 4 -41.29 -12.62 51.20
CA THR A 4 -40.47 -11.85 52.17
C THR A 4 -38.96 -12.07 52.04
N ALA A 5 -38.51 -13.20 51.47
CA ALA A 5 -37.09 -13.52 51.33
C ALA A 5 -36.40 -12.75 50.18
N PHE A 6 -37.12 -12.43 49.10
CA PHE A 6 -36.55 -11.74 47.94
C PHE A 6 -36.34 -10.24 48.19
N ALA A 7 -37.23 -9.61 48.95
CA ALA A 7 -37.11 -8.21 49.36
C ALA A 7 -35.94 -7.98 50.34
N ALA A 8 -35.68 -8.92 51.25
CA ALA A 8 -34.55 -8.88 52.18
C ALA A 8 -33.20 -9.00 51.45
N ARG A 9 -33.12 -9.83 50.40
CA ARG A 9 -31.89 -10.03 49.60
C ARG A 9 -31.52 -8.79 48.78
N ARG A 10 -32.51 -8.05 48.25
CA ARG A 10 -32.30 -6.76 47.55
C ARG A 10 -31.88 -5.61 48.47
N ARG A 11 -32.30 -5.61 49.73
CA ARG A 11 -31.85 -4.59 50.71
C ARG A 11 -30.40 -4.84 51.17
N ARG A 12 -29.97 -6.10 51.26
CA ARG A 12 -28.60 -6.46 51.65
C ARG A 12 -27.56 -6.10 50.58
N THR A 13 -27.89 -6.24 49.29
CA THR A 13 -26.98 -5.90 48.18
C THR A 13 -26.80 -4.39 47.98
N ARG A 14 -27.82 -3.57 48.24
CA ARG A 14 -27.70 -2.10 48.20
C ARG A 14 -26.89 -1.50 49.36
N SER A 15 -26.68 -2.26 50.44
CA SER A 15 -25.92 -1.83 51.61
C SER A 15 -24.46 -2.33 51.61
N SER A 16 -24.05 -3.12 50.61
CA SER A 16 -22.70 -3.70 50.57
C SER A 16 -21.66 -2.60 50.32
N ARG A 17 -20.44 -2.81 50.83
CA ARG A 17 -19.29 -1.92 50.58
C ARG A 17 -18.98 -1.82 49.08
N GLU A 18 -19.11 -2.93 48.36
CA GLU A 18 -18.89 -3.01 46.91
C GLU A 18 -19.88 -2.15 46.12
N PHE A 19 -21.17 -2.17 46.49
CA PHE A 19 -22.18 -1.34 45.82
C PHE A 19 -21.93 0.17 46.04
N ARG A 20 -21.46 0.55 47.24
CA ARG A 20 -21.06 1.94 47.53
C ARG A 20 -19.80 2.36 46.77
N LEU A 21 -18.86 1.44 46.57
CA LEU A 21 -17.65 1.70 45.79
C LEU A 21 -17.98 1.94 44.31
N VAL A 22 -18.83 1.10 43.72
CA VAL A 22 -19.28 1.25 42.33
C VAL A 22 -20.02 2.57 42.14
N LEU A 23 -20.92 2.93 43.05
CA LEU A 23 -21.66 4.19 42.97
C LEU A 23 -20.74 5.41 43.09
N ALA A 24 -19.72 5.35 43.97
CA ALA A 24 -18.72 6.41 44.11
C ALA A 24 -17.85 6.57 42.84
N CYS A 25 -17.43 5.46 42.23
CA CYS A 25 -16.69 5.49 40.96
C CYS A 25 -17.53 6.09 39.81
N CYS A 26 -18.82 5.74 39.72
CA CYS A 26 -19.72 6.31 38.71
C CYS A 26 -19.93 7.82 38.90
N LEU A 27 -20.06 8.29 40.16
CA LEU A 27 -20.17 9.72 40.46
C LEU A 27 -18.90 10.49 40.12
N LEU A 28 -17.72 9.93 40.40
CA LEU A 28 -16.42 10.50 40.02
C LEU A 28 -16.26 10.61 38.50
N LEU A 29 -16.69 9.58 37.76
CA LEU A 29 -16.65 9.60 36.29
C LEU A 29 -17.56 10.69 35.71
N LEU A 30 -18.76 10.86 36.27
CA LEU A 30 -19.70 11.91 35.84
C LEU A 30 -19.18 13.32 36.15
N LEU A 31 -18.51 13.50 37.29
CA LEU A 31 -17.87 14.77 37.64
C LEU A 31 -16.69 15.09 36.71
N LEU A 32 -15.87 14.10 36.34
CA LEU A 32 -14.78 14.26 35.38
C LEU A 32 -15.28 14.62 33.97
N LEU A 33 -16.36 13.98 33.52
CA LEU A 33 -17.01 14.29 32.24
C LEU A 33 -17.61 15.70 32.24
N SER A 34 -18.25 16.11 33.34
CA SER A 34 -18.76 17.47 33.49
C SER A 34 -17.63 18.50 33.50
N TRP A 35 -16.50 18.20 34.15
CA TRP A 35 -15.36 19.11 34.21
C TRP A 35 -14.66 19.27 32.85
N CYS A 36 -14.54 18.20 32.06
CA CYS A 36 -14.05 18.28 30.68
C CYS A 36 -14.95 19.17 29.81
N ASN A 37 -16.27 19.02 29.93
CA ASN A 37 -17.22 19.83 29.16
C ASN A 37 -17.18 21.31 29.52
N THR A 38 -16.96 21.65 30.79
CA THR A 38 -16.83 23.06 31.23
C THR A 38 -15.46 23.65 30.91
N SER A 39 -14.39 22.83 30.85
CA SER A 39 -13.02 23.32 30.62
C SER A 39 -12.69 23.52 29.13
N PHE A 40 -13.42 22.88 28.22
CA PHE A 40 -13.26 23.01 26.76
C PHE A 40 -14.37 23.82 26.07
N GLY A 41 -15.30 24.41 26.83
CA GLY A 41 -16.45 25.16 26.31
C GLY A 41 -16.21 26.64 25.99
N SER A 42 -15.04 27.21 26.28
CA SER A 42 -14.73 28.61 25.93
C SER A 42 -14.20 28.71 24.50
N ARG A 43 -15.11 28.91 23.53
CA ARG A 43 -14.79 29.42 22.19
C ARG A 43 -13.99 30.73 22.32
N ALA A 44 -12.72 30.70 21.97
CA ALA A 44 -11.96 31.91 21.67
C ALA A 44 -12.51 32.50 20.37
N SER A 45 -13.14 33.68 20.46
CA SER A 45 -13.48 34.52 19.33
C SER A 45 -12.19 35.06 18.71
N ILE A 46 -11.84 34.57 17.52
CA ILE A 46 -10.74 35.13 16.73
C ILE A 46 -11.28 36.36 16.00
N HIS A 47 -10.79 37.53 16.36
CA HIS A 47 -10.99 38.77 15.62
C HIS A 47 -10.26 38.70 14.27
N HIS A 48 -10.98 38.92 13.18
CA HIS A 48 -10.40 39.24 11.87
C HIS A 48 -9.95 40.71 11.86
N PRO A 49 -8.73 41.05 11.42
CA PRO A 49 -8.43 42.41 10.99
C PRO A 49 -8.88 42.60 9.54
N ASP A 50 -9.61 43.68 9.31
CA ASP A 50 -10.05 44.17 8.01
C ASP A 50 -8.85 44.48 7.11
N PHE A 51 -8.82 43.87 5.92
CA PHE A 51 -7.95 44.30 4.83
C PHE A 51 -8.78 45.16 3.87
N SER A 52 -8.60 46.48 3.97
CA SER A 52 -9.12 47.43 3.00
C SER A 52 -8.28 47.39 1.72
N SER A 53 -8.95 47.18 0.59
CA SER A 53 -8.43 47.36 -0.75
C SER A 53 -8.16 48.84 -1.05
N SER A 54 -6.91 49.19 -1.35
CA SER A 54 -6.60 50.39 -2.12
C SER A 54 -5.26 50.23 -2.85
N ASP A 55 -5.36 50.31 -4.19
CA ASP A 55 -4.44 50.95 -5.11
C ASP A 55 -3.00 50.44 -5.22
N PHE A 56 -2.76 49.64 -6.27
CA PHE A 56 -1.48 49.65 -6.98
C PHE A 56 -1.71 50.08 -8.43
N SER A 57 -1.51 51.38 -8.68
CA SER A 57 -1.33 51.94 -10.02
C SER A 57 0.10 52.47 -10.14
N SER A 58 0.77 52.00 -11.18
CA SER A 58 1.79 52.67 -12.01
C SER A 58 2.81 53.62 -11.35
N ALA A 59 4.09 53.31 -11.51
CA ALA A 59 5.05 54.29 -12.03
C ALA A 59 6.30 53.59 -12.57
N VAL A 60 6.46 53.67 -13.88
CA VAL A 60 7.73 53.54 -14.59
C VAL A 60 8.47 54.86 -14.42
N GLU A 61 9.67 54.84 -13.86
CA GLU A 61 10.59 55.97 -13.97
C GLU A 61 12.01 55.48 -14.28
N THR A 62 12.44 55.84 -15.49
CA THR A 62 13.81 55.84 -15.98
C THR A 62 14.68 56.84 -15.22
N ARG A 63 15.90 56.45 -14.83
CA ARG A 63 16.99 57.42 -14.62
C ARG A 63 18.34 56.84 -15.00
N ALA A 64 19.04 57.58 -15.86
CA ALA A 64 20.34 57.27 -16.43
C ALA A 64 21.51 57.65 -15.50
N ASP A 65 22.60 56.89 -15.70
CA ASP A 65 24.03 57.17 -15.54
C ASP A 65 24.58 57.84 -14.28
N LYS A 66 25.48 57.09 -13.61
CA LYS A 66 26.81 57.57 -13.24
C LYS A 66 27.81 56.39 -13.18
N ALA A 67 28.84 56.49 -14.01
CA ALA A 67 29.96 55.58 -14.10
C ALA A 67 30.89 55.68 -12.87
N GLN A 68 31.36 54.52 -12.37
CA GLN A 68 32.55 54.43 -11.52
C GLN A 68 33.16 53.03 -11.58
N GLY A 69 34.46 52.99 -11.92
CA GLY A 69 35.45 52.03 -11.42
C GLY A 69 35.36 50.58 -11.90
N GLN A 70 36.10 50.25 -12.96
CA GLN A 70 36.34 48.88 -13.40
C GLN A 70 37.60 48.35 -12.69
N GLU A 71 37.42 47.44 -11.73
CA GLU A 71 38.52 46.71 -11.08
C GLU A 71 38.62 45.32 -11.72
N VAL A 72 39.79 45.02 -12.29
CA VAL A 72 40.06 43.80 -13.06
C VAL A 72 40.37 42.65 -12.10
N ILE A 73 39.44 41.71 -11.96
CA ILE A 73 39.66 40.46 -11.21
C ILE A 73 40.24 39.41 -12.18
N ALA A 74 41.43 38.91 -11.86
CA ALA A 74 42.12 37.86 -12.61
C ALA A 74 41.34 36.52 -12.59
N PRO A 75 41.38 35.70 -13.65
CA PRO A 75 40.67 34.43 -13.68
C PRO A 75 41.38 33.40 -12.80
N GLY A 76 40.66 32.90 -11.79
CA GLY A 76 41.06 31.74 -11.00
C GLY A 76 41.07 30.44 -11.82
N PRO A 77 41.67 29.36 -11.29
CA PRO A 77 41.86 28.12 -12.03
C PRO A 77 40.52 27.54 -12.47
N SER A 78 40.44 27.09 -13.72
CA SER A 78 39.28 26.40 -14.27
C SER A 78 38.99 25.16 -13.43
N HIS A 79 37.93 25.23 -12.64
CA HIS A 79 37.29 24.05 -12.08
C HIS A 79 36.70 23.27 -13.25
N THR A 80 37.38 22.20 -13.66
CA THR A 80 36.80 21.16 -14.50
C THR A 80 35.60 20.62 -13.75
N MET A 81 34.40 21.07 -14.13
CA MET A 81 33.17 20.44 -13.70
C MET A 81 33.19 19.01 -14.24
N VAL A 82 33.46 18.05 -13.36
CA VAL A 82 33.16 16.65 -13.63
C VAL A 82 31.65 16.59 -13.73
N THR A 83 31.13 16.66 -14.95
CA THR A 83 29.74 16.32 -15.24
C THR A 83 29.59 14.84 -14.91
N ALA A 84 29.07 14.54 -13.72
CA ALA A 84 28.52 13.23 -13.46
C ALA A 84 27.50 12.95 -14.58
N GLU A 85 27.64 11.83 -15.27
CA GLU A 85 26.65 11.37 -16.23
C GLU A 85 25.31 11.27 -15.48
N GLN A 86 24.43 12.26 -15.67
CA GLN A 86 23.06 12.14 -15.23
C GLN A 86 22.41 11.11 -16.16
N GLY A 87 22.47 9.85 -15.75
CA GLY A 87 21.71 8.79 -16.38
C GLY A 87 20.25 9.21 -16.45
N THR A 88 19.65 9.06 -17.62
CA THR A 88 18.23 9.31 -17.82
C THR A 88 17.41 8.39 -16.91
N SER A 89 16.39 8.93 -16.26
CA SER A 89 15.50 8.21 -15.36
C SER A 89 14.04 8.44 -15.71
N MET A 90 13.14 7.58 -15.23
CA MET A 90 11.69 7.72 -15.41
C MET A 90 10.91 7.34 -14.15
N PRO A 91 9.81 8.06 -13.85
CA PRO A 91 8.95 7.71 -12.73
C PRO A 91 8.17 6.43 -13.00
N LEU A 92 8.10 5.55 -12.00
CA LEU A 92 7.30 4.34 -11.96
C LEU A 92 6.54 4.31 -10.64
N ARG A 93 5.26 3.89 -10.68
CA ARG A 93 4.47 3.67 -9.46
C ARG A 93 4.15 2.18 -9.32
N LEU A 94 4.38 1.62 -8.14
CA LEU A 94 3.97 0.27 -7.80
C LEU A 94 2.90 0.30 -6.70
N ILE A 95 1.84 -0.45 -6.91
CA ILE A 95 0.72 -0.57 -5.97
C ILE A 95 0.50 -2.06 -5.68
N SER A 96 0.36 -2.44 -4.42
CA SER A 96 -0.19 -3.74 -4.02
C SER A 96 -1.49 -3.53 -3.25
N PHE A 97 -2.54 -4.29 -3.60
CA PHE A 97 -3.82 -4.19 -2.94
C PHE A 97 -4.60 -5.52 -2.96
N ASN A 98 -4.71 -6.17 -1.81
CA ASN A 98 -5.66 -7.25 -1.62
C ASN A 98 -7.08 -6.65 -1.61
N ILE A 99 -7.91 -7.04 -2.58
CA ILE A 99 -9.22 -6.42 -2.82
C ILE A 99 -10.37 -7.15 -2.13
N ARG A 100 -10.07 -8.20 -1.37
CA ARG A 100 -11.02 -9.14 -0.77
C ARG A 100 -11.91 -9.83 -1.80
N TYR A 101 -11.87 -11.15 -1.85
CA TYR A 101 -12.73 -11.88 -2.79
C TYR A 101 -14.22 -11.60 -2.58
N ALA A 102 -15.03 -11.73 -3.63
CA ALA A 102 -16.46 -11.48 -3.58
C ALA A 102 -17.22 -12.61 -2.86
N THR A 103 -17.11 -12.66 -1.54
CA THR A 103 -17.81 -13.64 -0.69
C THR A 103 -19.33 -13.47 -0.73
N ARG A 104 -20.04 -14.59 -0.65
CA ARG A 104 -21.51 -14.62 -0.45
C ARG A 104 -21.91 -14.61 1.02
N ARG A 105 -20.94 -14.66 1.94
CA ARG A 105 -21.13 -14.68 3.38
C ARG A 105 -20.20 -13.63 3.99
N PRO A 106 -20.60 -12.35 3.97
CA PRO A 106 -19.75 -11.27 4.47
C PRO A 106 -19.54 -11.42 5.98
N VAL A 107 -18.35 -11.04 6.44
CA VAL A 107 -18.05 -10.89 7.87
C VAL A 107 -18.57 -9.55 8.40
N ARG A 108 -18.36 -9.27 9.68
CA ARG A 108 -18.80 -8.01 10.29
C ARG A 108 -18.08 -6.82 9.62
N GLY A 109 -18.84 -5.81 9.22
CA GLY A 109 -18.30 -4.62 8.56
C GLY A 109 -17.98 -4.79 7.07
N GLU A 110 -18.01 -6.02 6.55
CA GLU A 110 -17.83 -6.29 5.12
C GLU A 110 -19.11 -5.97 4.34
N GLN A 111 -18.99 -5.10 3.34
CA GLN A 111 -20.06 -4.87 2.37
C GLN A 111 -19.86 -5.75 1.13
N PRO A 112 -20.95 -6.12 0.43
CA PRO A 112 -20.87 -6.89 -0.81
C PRO A 112 -19.96 -6.24 -1.86
N TRP A 113 -19.30 -7.06 -2.70
CA TRP A 113 -18.36 -6.58 -3.72
C TRP A 113 -18.94 -5.50 -4.64
N ASN A 114 -20.20 -5.63 -5.07
CA ASN A 114 -20.85 -4.64 -5.94
C ASN A 114 -21.02 -3.26 -5.26
N VAL A 115 -21.01 -3.19 -3.92
CA VAL A 115 -20.99 -1.94 -3.16
C VAL A 115 -19.56 -1.40 -3.03
N ARG A 116 -18.58 -2.28 -2.81
CA ARG A 116 -17.15 -1.90 -2.65
C ARG A 116 -16.49 -1.48 -3.96
N CYS A 117 -16.78 -2.18 -5.06
CA CYS A 117 -16.10 -2.08 -6.35
C CYS A 117 -16.07 -0.65 -6.93
N PRO A 118 -17.18 0.12 -6.98
CA PRO A 118 -17.13 1.48 -7.55
C PRO A 118 -16.17 2.40 -6.80
N LYS A 119 -16.10 2.29 -5.47
CA LYS A 119 -15.22 3.11 -4.63
C LYS A 119 -13.76 2.62 -4.68
N LEU A 120 -13.56 1.31 -4.74
CA LEU A 120 -12.24 0.72 -4.99
C LEU A 120 -11.69 1.17 -6.34
N GLY A 121 -12.51 1.11 -7.39
CA GLY A 121 -12.18 1.63 -8.72
C GLY A 121 -11.88 3.15 -8.71
N ALA A 122 -12.64 3.93 -7.94
CA ALA A 122 -12.37 5.36 -7.77
C ALA A 122 -11.02 5.62 -7.08
N GLN A 123 -10.67 4.86 -6.03
CA GLN A 123 -9.36 4.94 -5.39
C GLN A 123 -8.24 4.60 -6.39
N LEU A 124 -8.35 3.47 -7.11
CA LEU A 124 -7.36 3.06 -8.10
C LEU A 124 -7.18 4.12 -9.19
N ARG A 125 -8.26 4.69 -9.73
CA ARG A 125 -8.17 5.80 -10.69
C ARG A 125 -7.50 7.03 -10.08
N PHE A 126 -7.87 7.41 -8.86
CA PHE A 126 -7.28 8.58 -8.18
C PHE A 126 -5.76 8.44 -8.03
N VAL A 127 -5.29 7.26 -7.60
CA VAL A 127 -3.86 7.03 -7.37
C VAL A 127 -3.06 6.66 -8.62
N THR A 128 -3.69 6.52 -9.77
CA THR A 128 -3.01 6.21 -11.03
C THR A 128 -3.16 7.30 -12.09
N THR A 129 -4.16 8.17 -11.97
CA THR A 129 -4.33 9.32 -12.87
C THR A 129 -3.14 10.28 -12.72
N GLY A 130 -2.57 10.72 -13.84
CA GLY A 130 -1.36 11.55 -13.86
C GLY A 130 -0.04 10.76 -13.76
N HIS A 131 -0.08 9.49 -13.32
CA HIS A 131 1.07 8.60 -13.36
C HIS A 131 1.12 7.87 -14.70
N ARG A 132 2.22 8.04 -15.45
CA ARG A 132 2.37 7.42 -16.78
C ARG A 132 2.68 5.93 -16.69
N SER A 133 3.43 5.51 -15.67
CA SER A 133 3.95 4.15 -15.56
C SER A 133 3.54 3.42 -14.27
N PRO A 134 2.24 3.32 -13.95
CA PRO A 134 1.79 2.55 -12.80
C PRO A 134 1.68 1.05 -13.11
N PHE A 135 2.05 0.23 -12.13
CA PHE A 135 1.71 -1.19 -12.02
C PHE A 135 0.84 -1.42 -10.78
N VAL A 136 -0.20 -2.23 -10.91
CA VAL A 136 -1.11 -2.57 -9.81
C VAL A 136 -1.17 -4.09 -9.65
N CYS A 137 -0.61 -4.58 -8.54
CA CYS A 137 -0.68 -5.96 -8.10
C CYS A 137 -1.93 -6.12 -7.22
N LEU A 138 -2.84 -7.02 -7.59
CA LEU A 138 -4.02 -7.35 -6.78
C LEU A 138 -3.92 -8.75 -6.20
N GLN A 139 -4.65 -9.00 -5.12
CA GLN A 139 -4.79 -10.32 -4.49
C GLN A 139 -6.28 -10.60 -4.18
N GLU A 140 -6.61 -11.88 -4.03
CA GLU A 140 -7.98 -12.40 -3.81
C GLU A 140 -9.00 -12.09 -4.92
N ALA A 141 -8.55 -11.59 -6.07
CA ALA A 141 -9.46 -11.22 -7.14
C ALA A 141 -10.03 -12.46 -7.83
N LEU A 142 -11.34 -12.72 -7.72
CA LEU A 142 -12.00 -13.68 -8.60
C LEU A 142 -12.05 -13.14 -10.04
N TYR A 143 -12.19 -14.01 -11.04
CA TYR A 143 -12.23 -13.61 -12.46
C TYR A 143 -13.25 -12.48 -12.75
N SER A 144 -14.43 -12.53 -12.13
CA SER A 144 -15.42 -11.46 -12.23
C SER A 144 -14.92 -10.13 -11.66
N GLN A 145 -14.21 -10.15 -10.52
CA GLN A 145 -13.65 -8.95 -9.91
C GLN A 145 -12.49 -8.38 -10.75
N VAL A 146 -11.69 -9.23 -11.39
CA VAL A 146 -10.65 -8.80 -12.36
C VAL A 146 -11.31 -8.04 -13.51
N ASN A 147 -12.41 -8.56 -14.08
CA ASN A 147 -13.16 -7.90 -15.14
C ASN A 147 -13.81 -6.58 -14.68
N ASP A 148 -14.35 -6.55 -13.45
CA ASP A 148 -14.91 -5.33 -12.88
C ASP A 148 -13.83 -4.25 -12.69
N VAL A 149 -12.65 -4.61 -12.18
CA VAL A 149 -11.53 -3.67 -12.03
C VAL A 149 -11.04 -3.19 -13.41
N GLN A 150 -10.94 -4.07 -14.39
CA GLN A 150 -10.62 -3.70 -15.77
C GLN A 150 -11.62 -2.67 -16.33
N ALA A 151 -12.91 -2.85 -16.09
CA ALA A 151 -13.94 -1.89 -16.48
C ALA A 151 -13.81 -0.55 -15.74
N GLN A 152 -13.43 -0.57 -14.45
CA GLN A 152 -13.18 0.65 -13.67
C GLN A 152 -11.94 1.42 -14.13
N LEU A 153 -10.89 0.74 -14.58
CA LEU A 153 -9.64 1.35 -15.04
C LEU A 153 -9.70 1.83 -16.50
N GLY A 154 -10.50 1.15 -17.32
CA GLY A 154 -10.74 1.50 -18.72
C GLY A 154 -9.80 0.81 -19.72
N PRO A 155 -9.99 1.08 -21.02
CA PRO A 155 -9.41 0.27 -22.10
C PRO A 155 -7.90 0.48 -22.34
N SER A 156 -7.30 1.54 -21.78
CA SER A 156 -5.85 1.76 -21.86
C SER A 156 -5.06 0.83 -20.92
N TRP A 157 -5.74 0.16 -20.00
CA TRP A 157 -5.15 -0.81 -19.09
C TRP A 157 -5.28 -2.22 -19.64
N ALA A 158 -4.30 -3.05 -19.34
CA ALA A 158 -4.37 -4.49 -19.50
C ALA A 158 -3.89 -5.15 -18.20
N HIS A 159 -4.07 -6.48 -18.11
CA HIS A 159 -3.55 -7.27 -17.01
C HIS A 159 -2.97 -8.59 -17.50
N ILE A 160 -2.10 -9.17 -16.70
CA ILE A 160 -1.62 -10.55 -16.84
C ILE A 160 -2.00 -11.36 -15.59
N GLY A 161 -1.94 -12.68 -15.73
CA GLY A 161 -2.19 -13.64 -14.67
C GLY A 161 -3.44 -14.48 -14.92
N ARG A 162 -3.49 -15.64 -14.26
CA ARG A 162 -4.61 -16.58 -14.29
C ARG A 162 -5.07 -16.95 -12.88
N GLY A 163 -6.20 -17.64 -12.79
CA GLY A 163 -6.70 -18.22 -11.55
C GLY A 163 -5.81 -19.34 -11.02
N ARG A 164 -5.75 -19.48 -9.69
CA ARG A 164 -4.93 -20.48 -8.97
C ARG A 164 -5.43 -21.92 -9.04
N GLY A 165 -6.64 -22.15 -9.58
CA GLY A 165 -7.26 -23.46 -9.76
C GLY A 165 -6.74 -24.18 -11.00
N ASP A 166 -7.45 -25.24 -11.41
CA ASP A 166 -7.05 -26.05 -12.57
C ASP A 166 -7.27 -25.29 -13.89
N GLY A 167 -8.44 -24.68 -14.08
CA GLY A 167 -8.74 -23.83 -15.22
C GLY A 167 -8.16 -22.41 -15.13
N GLU A 168 -8.04 -21.75 -16.29
CA GLU A 168 -7.48 -20.40 -16.42
C GLU A 168 -8.24 -19.34 -15.59
N THR A 169 -9.55 -19.53 -15.38
CA THR A 169 -10.41 -18.61 -14.62
C THR A 169 -10.79 -19.12 -13.24
N ASP A 170 -10.23 -20.25 -12.81
CA ASP A 170 -10.65 -20.92 -11.59
C ASP A 170 -9.93 -20.37 -10.35
N GLY A 171 -10.70 -20.02 -9.33
CA GLY A 171 -10.18 -19.51 -8.07
C GLY A 171 -9.73 -18.05 -8.13
N GLU A 172 -9.01 -17.64 -7.09
CA GLU A 172 -8.47 -16.30 -6.97
C GLU A 172 -7.25 -16.10 -7.87
N PHE A 173 -7.10 -14.88 -8.36
CA PHE A 173 -5.98 -14.40 -9.15
C PHE A 173 -5.04 -13.58 -8.26
N SER A 174 -3.78 -13.52 -8.70
CA SER A 174 -2.83 -12.48 -8.28
C SER A 174 -2.39 -11.68 -9.51
N PRO A 175 -3.26 -10.85 -10.12
CA PRO A 175 -2.95 -10.24 -11.40
C PRO A 175 -1.98 -9.06 -11.26
N VAL A 176 -1.33 -8.72 -12.37
CA VAL A 176 -0.58 -7.46 -12.53
C VAL A 176 -1.26 -6.63 -13.61
N PHE A 177 -1.87 -5.52 -13.22
CA PHE A 177 -2.43 -4.52 -14.13
C PHE A 177 -1.37 -3.49 -14.51
N TYR A 178 -1.40 -3.05 -15.76
CA TYR A 178 -0.45 -2.07 -16.31
C TYR A 178 -1.09 -1.25 -17.44
N ARG A 179 -0.51 -0.09 -17.74
CA ARG A 179 -0.90 0.76 -18.87
C ARG A 179 -0.37 0.19 -20.19
N ALA A 180 -1.23 -0.43 -20.99
CA ALA A 180 -0.85 -1.11 -22.23
C ALA A 180 -0.41 -0.15 -23.35
N ASP A 181 -0.82 1.11 -23.26
CA ASP A 181 -0.37 2.22 -24.10
C ASP A 181 1.03 2.73 -23.75
N VAL A 182 1.55 2.40 -22.56
CA VAL A 182 2.88 2.83 -22.07
C VAL A 182 3.87 1.66 -22.00
N TRP A 183 3.37 0.48 -21.61
CA TRP A 183 4.17 -0.73 -21.45
C TRP A 183 3.74 -1.80 -22.44
N LYS A 184 4.74 -2.50 -22.98
CA LYS A 184 4.55 -3.76 -23.69
C LYS A 184 4.91 -4.91 -22.74
N CYS A 185 3.97 -5.81 -22.47
CA CYS A 185 4.31 -7.07 -21.82
C CYS A 185 5.08 -7.95 -22.82
N VAL A 186 6.34 -8.27 -22.50
CA VAL A 186 7.26 -9.04 -23.33
C VAL A 186 7.13 -10.53 -23.04
N ARG A 187 6.98 -10.87 -21.76
CA ARG A 187 6.80 -12.22 -21.24
C ARG A 187 5.92 -12.17 -20.00
N SER A 188 5.05 -13.15 -19.83
CA SER A 188 4.29 -13.32 -18.59
C SER A 188 4.08 -14.78 -18.27
N GLU A 189 4.07 -15.12 -16.98
CA GLU A 189 3.85 -16.48 -16.50
C GLU A 189 3.19 -16.44 -15.11
N THR A 190 2.36 -17.43 -14.80
CA THR A 190 1.87 -17.70 -13.44
C THR A 190 2.42 -19.04 -12.99
N ARG A 191 3.06 -19.08 -11.81
CA ARG A 191 3.58 -20.30 -11.20
C ARG A 191 2.96 -20.54 -9.83
N TRP A 192 2.81 -21.80 -9.47
CA TRP A 192 2.34 -22.23 -8.15
C TRP A 192 3.47 -22.22 -7.14
N LEU A 193 3.18 -21.78 -5.92
CA LEU A 193 4.14 -21.72 -4.83
C LEU A 193 4.17 -23.07 -4.11
N SER A 194 4.79 -24.05 -4.79
CA SER A 194 4.83 -25.45 -4.38
C SER A 194 6.10 -26.13 -4.90
N PRO A 195 6.36 -27.40 -4.54
CA PRO A 195 7.41 -28.19 -5.17
C PRO A 195 7.25 -28.44 -6.68
N THR A 196 6.09 -28.13 -7.27
CA THR A 196 5.83 -28.26 -8.72
C THR A 196 5.23 -26.97 -9.28
N PRO A 197 6.04 -25.90 -9.43
CA PRO A 197 5.55 -24.57 -9.77
C PRO A 197 4.87 -24.44 -11.13
N GLU A 198 5.09 -25.38 -12.04
CA GLU A 198 4.65 -25.34 -13.44
C GLU A 198 3.21 -25.83 -13.61
N LYS A 199 2.58 -26.34 -12.54
CA LYS A 199 1.21 -26.89 -12.58
C LYS A 199 0.41 -26.59 -11.31
N PRO A 200 -0.93 -26.54 -11.41
CA PRO A 200 -1.82 -26.41 -10.26
C PRO A 200 -1.49 -27.38 -9.14
N SER A 201 -1.09 -26.84 -7.99
CA SER A 201 -0.64 -27.63 -6.86
C SER A 201 -0.59 -26.83 -5.56
N ARG A 202 -0.72 -27.56 -4.45
CA ARG A 202 -0.58 -27.04 -3.10
C ARG A 202 0.83 -27.29 -2.59
N GLY A 203 1.45 -26.28 -1.99
CA GLY A 203 2.80 -26.38 -1.44
C GLY A 203 2.79 -26.77 0.03
N TRP A 204 3.56 -27.79 0.41
CA TRP A 204 3.85 -28.15 1.81
C TRP A 204 2.59 -28.23 2.70
N ASP A 205 2.53 -27.42 3.75
CA ASP A 205 1.43 -27.30 4.73
C ASP A 205 0.42 -26.18 4.37
N ALA A 206 0.46 -25.66 3.14
CA ALA A 206 -0.54 -24.69 2.69
C ALA A 206 -1.95 -25.30 2.72
N ASP A 207 -2.94 -24.47 3.00
CA ASP A 207 -4.35 -24.89 2.93
C ASP A 207 -4.87 -24.83 1.49
N LEU A 208 -4.41 -23.85 0.72
CA LEU A 208 -4.86 -23.56 -0.65
C LEU A 208 -3.69 -23.58 -1.65
N ASN A 209 -4.00 -23.80 -2.94
CA ASN A 209 -3.08 -23.50 -4.02
C ASN A 209 -2.73 -22.01 -3.97
N ARG A 210 -1.45 -21.67 -3.96
CA ARG A 210 -0.98 -20.27 -4.01
C ARG A 210 -0.15 -20.05 -5.26
N ILE A 211 -0.18 -18.83 -5.79
CA ILE A 211 0.44 -18.49 -7.06
C ILE A 211 1.20 -17.18 -6.97
N VAL A 212 2.17 -17.03 -7.86
CA VAL A 212 2.78 -15.76 -8.24
C VAL A 212 2.60 -15.54 -9.73
N THR A 213 2.15 -14.35 -10.12
CA THR A 213 2.13 -13.89 -11.52
C THR A 213 3.34 -13.01 -11.74
N MET A 214 4.11 -13.28 -12.79
CA MET A 214 5.33 -12.57 -13.14
C MET A 214 5.17 -11.99 -14.54
N GLY A 215 5.53 -10.73 -14.72
CA GLY A 215 5.55 -10.07 -16.02
C GLY A 215 6.86 -9.36 -16.25
N GLU A 216 7.42 -9.53 -17.45
CA GLU A 216 8.48 -8.70 -17.99
C GLU A 216 7.87 -7.66 -18.91
N PHE A 217 8.18 -6.39 -18.68
CA PHE A 217 7.63 -5.25 -19.38
C PHE A 217 8.75 -4.41 -19.98
N SER A 218 8.53 -3.95 -21.22
CA SER A 218 9.39 -2.98 -21.90
C SER A 218 8.61 -1.69 -22.08
N HIS A 219 9.19 -0.58 -21.61
CA HIS A 219 8.59 0.74 -21.76
C HIS A 219 8.66 1.16 -23.22
N ARG A 220 7.53 1.53 -23.82
CA ARG A 220 7.45 1.72 -25.28
C ARG A 220 8.28 2.90 -25.82
N ALA A 221 8.58 3.89 -24.99
CA ALA A 221 9.31 5.09 -25.42
C ALA A 221 10.80 5.06 -25.11
N THR A 222 11.23 4.26 -24.13
CA THR A 222 12.62 4.25 -23.64
C THR A 222 13.26 2.86 -23.68
N ASP A 223 12.49 1.83 -24.03
CA ASP A 223 12.86 0.40 -23.96
C ASP A 223 13.26 -0.10 -22.56
N ALA A 224 13.14 0.74 -21.53
CA ALA A 224 13.42 0.38 -20.14
C ALA A 224 12.68 -0.90 -19.73
N ARG A 225 13.42 -1.84 -19.14
CA ARG A 225 12.94 -3.18 -18.82
C ARG A 225 12.61 -3.30 -17.35
N VAL A 226 11.38 -3.67 -17.02
CA VAL A 226 10.95 -3.88 -15.62
C VAL A 226 10.32 -5.25 -15.48
N VAL A 227 10.64 -5.94 -14.39
CA VAL A 227 9.94 -7.16 -13.97
C VAL A 227 9.05 -6.83 -12.78
N VAL A 228 7.77 -7.22 -12.86
CA VAL A 228 6.81 -7.05 -11.76
C VAL A 228 6.18 -8.38 -11.42
N MET A 229 6.14 -8.71 -10.13
CA MET A 229 5.59 -9.94 -9.59
C MET A 229 4.44 -9.60 -8.62
N SER A 230 3.31 -10.31 -8.75
CA SER A 230 2.17 -10.23 -7.83
C SER A 230 1.91 -11.57 -7.18
N THR A 231 1.81 -11.61 -5.85
CA THR A 231 1.67 -12.85 -5.08
C THR A 231 0.70 -12.73 -3.91
N HIS A 232 0.15 -13.87 -3.47
CA HIS A 232 -0.62 -14.02 -2.25
C HIS A 232 -0.20 -15.32 -1.55
N LEU A 233 0.53 -15.22 -0.43
CA LEU A 233 1.01 -16.39 0.31
C LEU A 233 -0.07 -17.03 1.17
N ASP A 234 0.20 -18.25 1.67
CA ASP A 234 -0.80 -18.99 2.43
C ASP A 234 -1.01 -18.47 3.85
N HIS A 235 -2.28 -18.26 4.20
CA HIS A 235 -2.68 -17.81 5.52
C HIS A 235 -2.53 -18.85 6.65
N LYS A 236 -2.40 -20.15 6.36
CA LYS A 236 -2.28 -21.21 7.38
C LYS A 236 -0.88 -21.81 7.43
N GLY A 237 -0.35 -22.22 6.29
CA GLY A 237 0.89 -22.99 6.18
C GLY A 237 2.13 -22.15 6.42
N VAL A 238 2.73 -22.26 7.62
CA VAL A 238 3.96 -21.53 7.98
C VAL A 238 5.13 -22.01 7.14
N VAL A 239 5.27 -23.33 6.96
CA VAL A 239 6.35 -23.91 6.14
C VAL A 239 6.17 -23.51 4.68
N ALA A 240 4.93 -23.48 4.20
CA ALA A 240 4.59 -23.05 2.86
C ALA A 240 4.90 -21.57 2.64
N ARG A 241 4.58 -20.67 3.58
CA ARG A 241 4.96 -19.24 3.46
C ARG A 241 6.48 -19.09 3.34
N ASN A 242 7.25 -19.74 4.21
CA ASN A 242 8.71 -19.67 4.18
C ASN A 242 9.30 -20.21 2.86
N ASN A 243 8.85 -21.37 2.40
CA ASN A 243 9.36 -21.91 1.14
C ASN A 243 8.86 -21.14 -0.08
N SER A 244 7.67 -20.52 -0.01
CA SER A 244 7.18 -19.61 -1.03
C SER A 244 8.06 -18.36 -1.12
N ALA A 245 8.49 -17.78 0.00
CA ALA A 245 9.46 -16.69 0.03
C ALA A 245 10.76 -17.05 -0.70
N LYS A 246 11.29 -18.28 -0.49
CA LYS A 246 12.48 -18.77 -1.20
C LYS A 246 12.24 -18.91 -2.71
N LEU A 247 11.07 -19.43 -3.11
CA LEU A 247 10.69 -19.51 -4.52
C LEU A 247 10.58 -18.12 -5.16
N LEU A 248 10.03 -17.13 -4.46
CA LEU A 248 9.93 -15.75 -4.96
C LEU A 248 11.32 -15.14 -5.20
N LEU A 249 12.28 -15.35 -4.29
CA LEU A 249 13.67 -14.91 -4.50
C LEU A 249 14.30 -15.61 -5.72
N ALA A 250 14.13 -16.92 -5.86
CA ALA A 250 14.65 -17.67 -7.00
C ALA A 250 14.04 -17.21 -8.33
N PHE A 251 12.73 -16.96 -8.38
CA PHE A 251 12.05 -16.46 -9.57
C PHE A 251 12.43 -15.01 -9.87
N ALA A 252 12.58 -14.15 -8.86
CA ALA A 252 13.07 -12.79 -9.07
C ALA A 252 14.46 -12.78 -9.71
N GLU A 253 15.34 -13.68 -9.28
CA GLU A 253 16.66 -13.85 -9.88
C GLU A 253 16.58 -14.38 -11.32
N GLU A 254 15.82 -15.46 -11.54
CA GLU A 254 15.60 -16.04 -12.88
C GLU A 254 15.07 -14.99 -13.86
N TRP A 255 14.11 -14.17 -13.45
CA TRP A 255 13.50 -13.16 -14.31
C TRP A 255 14.33 -11.89 -14.43
N SER A 256 15.28 -11.63 -13.51
CA SER A 256 16.16 -10.45 -13.59
C SER A 256 17.06 -10.49 -14.82
N SER A 257 17.48 -11.68 -15.25
CA SER A 257 18.43 -11.91 -16.34
C SER A 257 17.69 -12.19 -17.67
N GLY A 258 17.59 -11.19 -18.56
CA GLY A 258 16.90 -11.32 -19.85
C GLY A 258 17.68 -10.72 -21.03
N LYS A 259 17.79 -11.47 -22.14
CA LYS A 259 18.26 -11.04 -23.48
C LYS A 259 19.41 -10.02 -23.54
N GLY A 260 20.41 -10.15 -22.67
CA GLY A 260 21.64 -9.34 -22.70
C GLY A 260 21.55 -7.95 -22.06
N THR A 261 20.43 -7.59 -21.40
CA THR A 261 20.29 -6.33 -20.65
C THR A 261 19.66 -6.57 -19.28
N GLU A 262 20.28 -6.07 -18.22
CA GLU A 262 19.72 -6.13 -16.86
C GLU A 262 18.39 -5.36 -16.76
N ALA A 263 17.48 -5.82 -15.91
CA ALA A 263 16.25 -5.07 -15.63
C ALA A 263 16.57 -3.74 -14.93
N SER A 264 15.91 -2.66 -15.35
CA SER A 264 15.87 -1.37 -14.65
C SER A 264 15.25 -1.49 -13.25
N ALA A 265 14.37 -2.48 -13.03
CA ALA A 265 13.88 -2.85 -11.71
C ALA A 265 13.28 -4.26 -11.73
N VAL A 266 13.41 -4.98 -10.63
CA VAL A 266 12.64 -6.20 -10.33
C VAL A 266 11.86 -5.94 -9.05
N LEU A 267 10.54 -6.01 -9.14
CA LEU A 267 9.61 -5.56 -8.13
C LEU A 267 8.64 -6.67 -7.75
N ILE A 268 8.34 -6.81 -6.46
CA ILE A 268 7.34 -7.74 -5.96
C ILE A 268 6.33 -6.97 -5.12
N GLY A 269 5.04 -7.11 -5.43
CA GLY A 269 3.94 -6.62 -4.60
C GLY A 269 3.06 -7.79 -4.19
N GLY A 270 2.61 -7.84 -2.95
CA GLY A 270 1.71 -8.91 -2.54
C GLY A 270 1.22 -8.84 -1.12
N ASP A 271 0.30 -9.75 -0.83
CA ASP A 271 -0.12 -10.12 0.52
C ASP A 271 0.68 -11.37 0.94
N PHE A 272 1.51 -11.22 1.95
CA PHE A 272 2.43 -12.26 2.39
C PHE A 272 1.88 -13.11 3.53
N ASN A 273 0.72 -12.75 4.10
CA ASN A 273 0.20 -13.39 5.32
C ASN A 273 1.28 -13.61 6.39
N SER A 274 2.26 -12.71 6.44
CA SER A 274 3.46 -12.81 7.26
C SER A 274 3.79 -11.43 7.78
N THR A 275 3.77 -11.22 9.08
CA THR A 275 4.22 -9.96 9.68
C THR A 275 5.75 -9.84 9.60
N PRO A 276 6.33 -8.65 9.86
CA PRO A 276 7.79 -8.46 9.84
C PRO A 276 8.57 -9.35 10.83
N ASP A 277 7.90 -9.85 11.88
CA ASP A 277 8.46 -10.77 12.86
C ASP A 277 8.32 -12.26 12.49
N GLU A 278 7.63 -12.58 11.40
CA GLU A 278 7.43 -13.95 10.92
C GLU A 278 8.46 -14.37 9.84
N GLU A 279 8.60 -15.69 9.67
CA GLU A 279 9.71 -16.31 8.94
C GLU A 279 9.75 -15.96 7.46
N ALA A 280 8.59 -15.83 6.80
CA ALA A 280 8.55 -15.58 5.36
C ALA A 280 9.04 -14.16 5.01
N TYR A 281 8.61 -13.16 5.78
CA TYR A 281 9.15 -11.79 5.66
C TYR A 281 10.67 -11.79 5.90
N ARG A 282 11.10 -12.36 7.03
CA ARG A 282 12.53 -12.40 7.40
C ARG A 282 13.39 -13.10 6.36
N THR A 283 12.85 -14.09 5.67
CA THR A 283 13.53 -14.81 4.58
C THR A 283 13.75 -13.91 3.37
N ILE A 284 12.72 -13.14 2.98
CA ILE A 284 12.83 -12.20 1.86
C ILE A 284 13.80 -11.08 2.17
N THR A 285 13.78 -10.54 3.39
CA THR A 285 14.61 -9.40 3.78
C THR A 285 15.91 -9.79 4.49
N ALA A 286 16.28 -11.07 4.49
CA ALA A 286 17.50 -11.54 5.13
C ALA A 286 18.73 -10.85 4.51
N PRO A 287 19.77 -10.51 5.29
CA PRO A 287 21.01 -10.00 4.74
C PRO A 287 21.56 -10.93 3.63
N GLY A 288 21.76 -10.39 2.44
CA GLY A 288 22.22 -11.15 1.27
C GLY A 288 21.15 -11.93 0.50
N SER A 289 19.86 -11.79 0.84
CA SER A 289 18.74 -12.38 0.07
C SER A 289 18.63 -11.82 -1.35
N GLY A 290 19.18 -10.62 -1.59
CA GLY A 290 19.05 -9.88 -2.84
C GLY A 290 17.73 -9.10 -2.94
N MET A 291 17.03 -8.84 -1.84
CA MET A 291 15.75 -8.13 -1.84
C MET A 291 15.61 -7.22 -0.61
N SER A 292 15.02 -6.04 -0.79
CA SER A 292 14.73 -5.09 0.29
C SER A 292 13.25 -4.73 0.34
N ASP A 293 12.69 -4.55 1.54
CA ASP A 293 11.37 -3.92 1.73
C ASP A 293 11.48 -2.42 1.41
N ILE A 294 10.67 -1.94 0.45
CA ILE A 294 10.67 -0.53 0.06
C ILE A 294 10.34 0.38 1.25
N ALA A 295 9.52 -0.07 2.20
CA ALA A 295 9.20 0.71 3.38
C ALA A 295 10.44 0.95 4.27
N ASP A 296 11.37 0.01 4.33
CA ASP A 296 12.60 0.13 5.14
C ASP A 296 13.64 1.03 4.47
N LEU A 297 13.46 1.33 3.18
CA LEU A 297 14.30 2.26 2.42
C LEU A 297 13.84 3.72 2.54
N VAL A 298 12.70 3.98 3.18
CA VAL A 298 12.12 5.32 3.35
C VAL A 298 12.11 5.70 4.84
N PRO A 299 12.62 6.87 5.23
CA PRO A 299 12.57 7.34 6.61
C PRO A 299 11.13 7.39 7.13
N GLU A 300 10.91 7.05 8.40
CA GLU A 300 9.57 7.02 9.00
C GLU A 300 8.80 8.35 8.83
N SER A 301 9.50 9.48 8.96
CA SER A 301 8.94 10.83 8.76
C SER A 301 8.49 11.13 7.33
N SER A 302 8.91 10.31 6.36
CA SER A 302 8.57 10.43 4.93
C SER A 302 7.54 9.41 4.46
N LYS A 303 7.09 8.50 5.35
CA LYS A 303 6.03 7.53 5.04
C LYS A 303 4.67 8.20 5.16
N TYR A 304 3.84 8.05 4.13
CA TYR A 304 2.49 8.63 4.11
C TYR A 304 1.42 7.64 4.58
N GLY A 305 0.49 8.13 5.39
CA GLY A 305 -0.74 7.41 5.74
C GLY A 305 -0.58 6.43 6.89
N ASN A 306 -1.07 5.20 6.70
CA ASN A 306 -1.14 4.19 7.75
C ASN A 306 0.16 3.38 7.84
N HIS A 307 0.28 2.56 8.89
CA HIS A 307 1.33 1.55 9.01
C HIS A 307 0.80 0.13 8.75
N LEU A 308 -0.34 -0.20 9.39
CA LEU A 308 -0.99 -1.51 9.26
C LEU A 308 -1.70 -1.62 7.92
N THR A 309 -1.56 -2.75 7.24
CA THR A 309 -2.13 -2.98 5.91
C THR A 309 -3.39 -3.83 5.98
N TYR A 310 -3.42 -4.85 6.84
CA TYR A 310 -4.62 -5.62 7.16
C TYR A 310 -5.42 -4.99 8.30
N THR A 311 -6.74 -4.96 8.13
CA THR A 311 -7.70 -4.34 9.06
C THR A 311 -8.87 -5.23 9.44
N GLY A 312 -9.06 -6.39 8.77
CA GLY A 312 -10.15 -7.33 9.05
C GLY A 312 -11.54 -6.68 8.98
N PHE A 313 -11.75 -5.69 8.11
CA PHE A 313 -12.96 -4.84 8.07
C PHE A 313 -13.29 -4.10 9.38
N GLY A 314 -12.36 -4.01 10.33
CA GLY A 314 -12.60 -3.51 11.68
C GLY A 314 -13.38 -4.47 12.57
N ASP A 315 -13.40 -5.76 12.23
CA ASP A 315 -13.91 -6.81 13.08
C ASP A 315 -13.07 -6.89 14.38
N PRO A 316 -13.69 -6.81 15.58
CA PRO A 316 -12.95 -6.87 16.83
C PRO A 316 -12.30 -8.21 17.12
N ASP A 317 -12.71 -9.28 16.43
CA ASP A 317 -12.14 -10.62 16.59
C ASP A 317 -10.91 -10.85 15.68
N GLU A 318 -10.63 -9.90 14.78
CA GLU A 318 -9.47 -9.91 13.91
C GLU A 318 -8.31 -9.10 14.52
N SER A 319 -7.08 -9.53 14.22
CA SER A 319 -5.86 -8.82 14.66
C SER A 319 -5.24 -8.08 13.47
N PRO A 320 -5.34 -6.74 13.42
CA PRO A 320 -4.70 -5.93 12.38
C PRO A 320 -3.19 -6.15 12.35
N GLY A 321 -2.61 -6.14 11.15
CA GLY A 321 -1.19 -6.41 10.93
C GLY A 321 -0.66 -5.71 9.69
N ARG A 322 0.67 -5.64 9.59
CA ARG A 322 1.35 -5.28 8.34
C ARG A 322 1.75 -6.58 7.66
N ILE A 323 1.01 -6.97 6.63
CA ILE A 323 1.22 -8.23 5.89
C ILE A 323 1.27 -8.02 4.37
N ASP A 324 1.03 -6.79 3.90
CA ASP A 324 1.14 -6.41 2.49
C ASP A 324 2.43 -5.61 2.28
N PHE A 325 3.23 -6.01 1.29
CA PHE A 325 4.58 -5.47 1.11
C PHE A 325 4.86 -5.15 -0.35
N LEU A 326 5.77 -4.20 -0.54
CA LEU A 326 6.43 -3.91 -1.81
C LEU A 326 7.92 -4.15 -1.63
N PHE A 327 8.49 -5.01 -2.45
CA PHE A 327 9.91 -5.36 -2.43
C PHE A 327 10.60 -4.96 -3.73
N ILE A 328 11.89 -4.63 -3.61
CA ILE A 328 12.78 -4.33 -4.74
C ILE A 328 14.07 -5.15 -4.66
N ARG A 329 14.51 -5.70 -5.79
CA ARG A 329 15.75 -6.48 -5.89
C ARG A 329 16.98 -5.60 -5.69
N GLU A 330 17.98 -6.15 -5.01
CA GLU A 330 19.32 -5.58 -4.83
C GLU A 330 20.37 -6.26 -5.73
N PRO A 331 21.45 -5.55 -6.14
CA PRO A 331 21.64 -4.10 -5.96
C PRO A 331 20.60 -3.33 -6.78
N ARG A 332 19.91 -2.38 -6.14
CA ARG A 332 18.87 -1.60 -6.81
C ARG A 332 19.47 -0.52 -7.70
N THR A 333 18.89 -0.35 -8.88
CA THR A 333 19.20 0.74 -9.82
C THR A 333 18.15 1.86 -9.77
N ALA A 334 17.06 1.66 -9.03
CA ALA A 334 15.99 2.62 -8.84
C ALA A 334 16.14 3.40 -7.53
N LYS A 335 15.79 4.69 -7.56
CA LYS A 335 15.64 5.54 -6.37
C LYS A 335 14.20 5.45 -5.87
N ILE A 336 14.01 5.26 -4.56
CA ILE A 336 12.67 5.32 -3.94
C ILE A 336 12.34 6.77 -3.64
N GLU A 337 11.25 7.29 -4.20
CA GLU A 337 10.81 8.69 -4.02
C GLU A 337 9.77 8.80 -2.91
N THR A 338 8.77 7.93 -2.91
CA THR A 338 7.70 7.95 -1.90
C THR A 338 7.27 6.54 -1.52
N PHE A 339 6.74 6.41 -0.30
CA PHE A 339 6.07 5.21 0.18
C PHE A 339 4.86 5.62 1.03
N GLY A 340 3.75 4.89 0.90
CA GLY A 340 2.61 5.08 1.79
C GLY A 340 1.61 3.94 1.79
N VAL A 341 0.85 3.86 2.89
CA VAL A 341 -0.28 2.94 3.04
C VAL A 341 -1.57 3.74 3.10
N LEU A 342 -2.40 3.60 2.07
CA LEU A 342 -3.59 4.42 1.90
C LEU A 342 -4.68 4.05 2.92
N ALA A 343 -5.55 5.00 3.26
CA ALA A 343 -6.76 4.67 3.98
C ALA A 343 -7.68 3.79 3.10
N ASN A 344 -8.33 2.80 3.72
CA ASN A 344 -9.34 1.96 3.09
C ASN A 344 -10.76 2.25 3.58
N SER A 345 -10.93 3.23 4.46
CA SER A 345 -12.20 3.65 5.06
C SER A 345 -12.27 5.17 5.11
N PHE A 346 -13.46 5.72 4.88
CA PHE A 346 -13.71 7.17 4.86
C PHE A 346 -14.96 7.50 5.68
N ASP A 347 -15.43 8.76 5.61
CA ASP A 347 -16.53 9.28 6.45
C ASP A 347 -17.84 8.48 6.32
N ASP A 348 -18.06 7.85 5.17
CA ASP A 348 -19.21 6.98 4.89
C ASP A 348 -19.13 5.61 5.58
N GLN A 349 -18.04 5.35 6.31
CA GLN A 349 -17.74 4.10 7.03
C GLN A 349 -17.68 2.86 6.12
N LEU A 350 -17.63 3.04 4.80
CA LEU A 350 -17.43 1.94 3.86
C LEU A 350 -15.95 1.60 3.80
N ARG A 351 -15.62 0.36 4.12
CA ARG A 351 -14.30 -0.21 3.87
C ARG A 351 -14.22 -0.81 2.48
N LEU A 352 -13.27 -0.35 1.68
CA LEU A 352 -13.05 -0.79 0.30
C LEU A 352 -12.62 -2.26 0.22
N SER A 353 -11.83 -2.68 1.21
CA SER A 353 -11.30 -4.02 1.43
C SER A 353 -10.97 -4.15 2.92
N ASP A 354 -10.78 -5.37 3.43
CA ASP A 354 -10.14 -5.61 4.73
C ASP A 354 -8.65 -5.22 4.70
N HIS A 355 -8.06 -5.03 3.53
CA HIS A 355 -6.72 -4.49 3.38
C HIS A 355 -6.70 -3.01 2.97
N ARG A 356 -5.53 -2.41 3.11
CA ARG A 356 -5.15 -1.08 2.63
C ARG A 356 -4.16 -1.23 1.49
N ALA A 357 -4.33 -0.44 0.44
CA ALA A 357 -3.37 -0.40 -0.65
C ALA A 357 -2.02 0.17 -0.17
N VAL A 358 -0.95 -0.51 -0.55
CA VAL A 358 0.44 -0.07 -0.33
C VAL A 358 0.97 0.48 -1.64
N VAL A 359 1.56 1.68 -1.59
CA VAL A 359 1.98 2.43 -2.79
C VAL A 359 3.41 2.91 -2.61
N ALA A 360 4.21 2.79 -3.68
CA ALA A 360 5.52 3.42 -3.76
C ALA A 360 5.73 4.07 -5.12
N ASP A 361 6.40 5.23 -5.11
CA ASP A 361 6.95 5.85 -6.31
C ASP A 361 8.45 5.62 -6.37
N LEU A 362 8.92 5.26 -7.55
CA LEU A 362 10.32 5.00 -7.85
C LEU A 362 10.74 5.83 -9.05
N ASP A 363 12.01 6.22 -9.08
CA ASP A 363 12.67 6.72 -10.28
C ASP A 363 13.63 5.63 -10.79
N ILE A 364 13.31 5.03 -11.94
CA ILE A 364 14.08 3.91 -12.51
C ILE A 364 15.01 4.41 -13.61
N LYS A 365 16.18 3.80 -13.75
CA LYS A 365 17.11 4.11 -14.84
C LYS A 365 16.55 3.65 -16.18
N VAL A 366 16.66 4.50 -17.21
CA VAL A 366 16.28 4.19 -18.60
C VAL A 366 17.46 4.09 -19.53
#